data_AF-A0A954X274-F1
#
_entry.id   AF-A0A954X274-F1
#
_cell.length_a   1.000
_cell.length_b   1.000
_cell.length_c   1.000
_cell.angle_alpha   90.00
_cell.angle_beta   90.00
_cell.angle_gamma   90.00
#
_symmetry.space_group_name_H-M   'P 1'
#
loop_
_entity.id
_entity.type
_entity.pdbx_description
1 polymer ?
#
loop_
_entity_poly.entity_id
_entity_poly.type
_entity_poly.pdbx_seq_one_letter_code
_entity_poly.pdbx_strand_id
1 'polypeptide(L)'
;YREAGYQIKLHGQSNKQWLWRAAGVEFTDAGGGQHHAWGYPGNFEHLDAPDHEANKIAFNLNRAPLPSLPGTQAELWDTLCNVRLQGAPHVRPAVHAEADRFIAGLPRPLVAIHSRGTTWSHRKDIPDVECFALIRLLVERGYGVIVLDWDARAPMVAHPNCRAIVPSWCMIDQEQQCALFERIDLLIGIDSGPFHLASLSDLPALGVFRDIQPWRCCIPNPRATYLVKAAHQSRLLARRDRWNFWPYFGPEPTAQHMAEAATMVLGARAPVSVTDDSSIPGQYIYTRVGHDWRPMKLLAGGAIGDGSGAAERRWRVVRLGGEERLLIEGDSGLIAVLTLDWDRMWRGHWTKFECMPIELAPVQEPCGEDVPQAQTRGDGMYWIVDEHVHESALGLRDHEDWIWQHIPIGEDVVIADVGAFIGTFAVWASRRCGKILAFEPHPQHHVLLKRNLDLNGCDNVVPIPTAVGDVAANVSMGAPDLAAHVLAKYGSGQMAQVIYEPGEIQQSTLDDLLEQEDRIDCIKIDVEGAEVRVLQGALATLRKHRPRLLIEVHSHYPNCEHNGNQIAALIEPLGYSSQRICENTRDYYYLRSECR
;
A
#
# COMPACT_ATOMS: atom_id res chain seq x y z
N TYR A 1 -6.89 32.03 27.23
CA TYR A 1 -7.23 33.44 27.49
C TYR A 1 -8.61 33.63 28.13
N ARG A 2 -9.74 33.28 27.49
CA ARG A 2 -11.07 33.41 28.13
C ARG A 2 -11.19 32.66 29.45
N GLU A 3 -10.70 31.42 29.48
CA GLU A 3 -10.64 30.60 30.70
C GLU A 3 -9.80 31.25 31.83
N ALA A 4 -8.86 32.12 31.45
CA ALA A 4 -8.05 32.91 32.38
C ALA A 4 -8.67 34.29 32.69
N GLY A 5 -9.94 34.53 32.33
CA GLY A 5 -10.69 35.75 32.67
C GLY A 5 -10.53 36.92 31.69
N TYR A 6 -9.78 36.76 30.60
CA TYR A 6 -9.60 37.83 29.61
C TYR A 6 -10.81 37.95 28.67
N GLN A 7 -11.24 39.19 28.42
CA GLN A 7 -12.16 39.50 27.33
C GLN A 7 -11.41 39.51 26.00
N ILE A 8 -11.94 38.81 25.00
CA ILE A 8 -11.34 38.73 23.66
C ILE A 8 -12.25 39.48 22.69
N LYS A 9 -11.67 40.44 21.96
CA LYS A 9 -12.29 41.08 20.79
C LYS A 9 -11.40 40.83 19.59
N LEU A 10 -11.98 40.39 18.49
CA LEU A 10 -11.25 40.13 17.24
C LEU A 10 -11.63 41.13 16.16
N HIS A 11 -10.60 41.58 15.46
CA HIS A 11 -10.69 42.41 14.28
C HIS A 11 -10.11 41.61 13.10
N GLY A 12 -10.87 41.44 12.02
CA GLY A 12 -10.45 40.60 10.91
C GLY A 12 -11.40 40.66 9.72
N GLN A 13 -11.21 39.75 8.76
CA GLN A 13 -12.09 39.63 7.60
C GLN A 13 -13.45 39.05 8.00
N SER A 14 -14.53 39.62 7.45
CA SER A 14 -15.92 39.23 7.74
C SER A 14 -16.25 37.76 7.40
N ASN A 15 -15.51 37.16 6.46
CA ASN A 15 -15.70 35.75 6.05
C ASN A 15 -15.41 34.71 7.15
N LYS A 16 -14.81 35.10 8.28
CA LYS A 16 -14.59 34.24 9.46
C LYS A 16 -15.43 34.62 10.67
N GLN A 17 -16.28 35.64 10.53
CA GLN A 17 -17.06 36.19 11.63
C GLN A 17 -17.97 35.14 12.28
N TRP A 18 -18.53 34.21 11.47
CA TRP A 18 -19.41 33.17 11.98
C TRP A 18 -18.71 32.26 12.98
N LEU A 19 -17.50 31.77 12.67
CA LEU A 19 -16.72 30.92 13.58
C LEU A 19 -16.39 31.63 14.90
N TRP A 20 -16.07 32.92 14.86
CA TRP A 20 -15.77 33.68 16.08
C TRP A 20 -17.00 33.90 16.95
N ARG A 21 -18.16 34.19 16.33
CA ARG A 21 -19.43 34.30 17.05
C ARG A 21 -19.83 32.95 17.66
N ALA A 22 -19.68 31.86 16.92
CA ALA A 22 -19.89 30.50 17.43
C ALA A 22 -18.96 30.19 18.61
N ALA A 23 -17.71 30.65 18.57
CA ALA A 23 -16.77 30.55 19.69
C ALA A 23 -17.06 31.53 20.85
N GLY A 24 -18.16 32.30 20.81
CA GLY A 24 -18.53 33.29 21.83
C GLY A 24 -17.55 34.47 21.94
N VAL A 25 -16.89 34.82 20.83
CA VAL A 25 -15.94 35.95 20.75
C VAL A 25 -16.61 37.10 20.02
N GLU A 26 -16.53 38.30 20.60
CA GLU A 26 -17.02 39.53 19.98
C GLU A 26 -16.14 39.87 18.76
N PHE A 27 -16.77 40.11 17.63
CA PHE A 27 -16.11 40.46 16.38
C PHE A 27 -16.50 41.89 15.98
N THR A 28 -15.51 42.73 15.70
CA THR A 28 -15.72 44.13 15.33
C THR A 28 -14.98 44.48 14.04
N ASP A 29 -15.64 45.23 13.17
CA ASP A 29 -15.07 45.80 11.94
C ASP A 29 -14.43 47.19 12.17
N ALA A 30 -14.60 47.76 13.37
CA ALA A 30 -14.12 49.11 13.71
C ALA A 30 -12.67 49.08 14.23
N GLY A 31 -11.75 49.62 13.43
CA GLY A 31 -10.31 49.76 13.72
C GLY A 31 -9.95 50.84 14.76
N GLY A 32 -10.62 50.84 15.91
CA GLY A 32 -10.34 51.77 17.02
C GLY A 32 -9.75 51.05 18.22
N GLY A 33 -8.41 51.03 18.33
CA GLY A 33 -7.70 50.48 19.50
C GLY A 33 -6.21 50.21 19.23
N GLN A 34 -5.45 49.85 20.27
CA GLN A 34 -4.14 49.22 20.07
C GLN A 34 -4.36 47.83 19.48
N HIS A 35 -3.83 47.60 18.27
CA HIS A 35 -3.90 46.32 17.59
C HIS A 35 -2.62 45.51 17.86
N HIS A 36 -2.79 44.21 18.08
CA HIS A 36 -1.68 43.27 18.22
C HIS A 36 -1.71 42.30 17.05
N ALA A 37 -0.61 42.24 16.30
CA ALA A 37 -0.49 41.31 15.17
C ALA A 37 -0.33 39.88 15.68
N TRP A 38 -1.12 38.95 15.15
CA TRP A 38 -0.93 37.52 15.35
C TRP A 38 0.10 37.02 14.33
N GLY A 39 1.28 36.64 14.80
CA GLY A 39 2.43 36.30 13.95
C GLY A 39 2.37 34.88 13.42
N TYR A 40 2.85 34.65 12.20
CA TYR A 40 3.03 33.32 11.63
C TYR A 40 4.44 33.22 11.05
N PRO A 41 5.42 32.68 11.79
CA PRO A 41 6.77 32.53 11.27
C PRO A 41 6.78 31.60 10.07
N GLY A 42 7.46 31.98 9.00
CA GLY A 42 7.62 31.14 7.81
C GLY A 42 8.53 29.93 8.06
N ASN A 43 9.54 30.10 8.91
CA ASN A 43 10.56 29.08 9.19
C ASN A 43 10.53 28.65 10.66
N PHE A 44 10.42 27.35 10.87
CA PHE A 44 10.75 26.67 12.12
C PHE A 44 11.88 25.72 11.77
N GLU A 45 13.12 26.09 12.11
CA GLU A 45 14.33 25.39 11.64
C GLU A 45 14.73 24.17 12.50
N HIS A 46 13.87 23.77 13.44
CA HIS A 46 14.17 22.70 14.38
C HIS A 46 13.04 21.66 14.40
N LEU A 47 12.99 20.81 13.38
CA LEU A 47 12.00 19.72 13.29
C LEU A 47 12.12 18.70 14.42
N ASP A 48 13.24 18.71 15.14
CA ASP A 48 13.54 17.82 16.26
C ASP A 48 13.23 18.47 17.63
N ALA A 49 12.84 19.76 17.65
CA ALA A 49 12.44 20.45 18.88
C ALA A 49 11.06 19.97 19.39
N PRO A 50 10.73 20.18 20.68
CA PRO A 50 9.39 19.89 21.21
C PRO A 50 8.26 20.49 20.35
N ASP A 51 7.10 19.84 20.31
CA ASP A 51 5.95 20.28 19.48
C ASP A 51 5.65 21.79 19.63
N HIS A 52 5.63 22.29 20.87
CA HIS A 52 5.32 23.70 21.16
C HIS A 52 6.36 24.70 20.63
N GLU A 53 7.57 24.25 20.30
CA GLU A 53 8.62 25.06 19.70
C GLU A 53 8.66 24.91 18.17
N ALA A 54 8.29 23.72 17.65
CA ALA A 54 8.28 23.40 16.23
C ALA A 54 6.95 23.76 15.51
N ASN A 55 5.95 24.24 16.25
CA ASN A 55 4.60 24.47 15.74
C ASN A 55 4.26 25.97 15.55
N LYS A 56 3.74 26.31 14.37
CA LYS A 56 3.39 27.70 14.00
C LYS A 56 2.24 28.31 14.79
N ILE A 57 1.33 27.48 15.29
CA ILE A 57 0.19 27.91 16.09
C ILE A 57 0.65 28.19 17.52
N ALA A 58 1.49 27.30 18.07
CA ALA A 58 2.09 27.44 19.39
C ALA A 58 2.93 28.73 19.53
N PHE A 59 3.52 29.21 18.43
CA PHE A 59 4.33 30.43 18.41
C PHE A 59 3.66 31.63 19.10
N ASN A 60 2.35 31.77 19.03
CA ASN A 60 1.64 32.93 19.60
C ASN A 60 1.25 32.73 21.08
N LEU A 61 1.48 31.54 21.65
CA LEU A 61 1.21 31.29 23.07
C LEU A 61 2.12 32.15 23.93
N ASN A 62 1.53 32.86 24.89
CA ASN A 62 2.24 33.64 25.92
C ASN A 62 3.31 34.62 25.39
N ARG A 63 3.14 35.14 24.16
CA ARG A 63 4.07 36.13 23.58
C ARG A 63 3.54 37.54 23.71
N ALA A 64 4.43 38.44 24.12
CA ALA A 64 4.18 39.87 24.06
C ALA A 64 3.79 40.28 22.62
N PRO A 65 2.84 41.21 22.46
CA PRO A 65 2.24 42.06 23.49
C PRO A 65 0.98 41.49 24.17
N LEU A 66 0.58 40.24 23.89
CA LEU A 66 -0.56 39.64 24.59
C LEU A 66 -0.24 39.48 26.10
N PRO A 67 -1.25 39.62 26.99
CA PRO A 67 -1.05 39.41 28.42
C PRO A 67 -0.47 38.03 28.71
N SER A 68 0.42 37.95 29.70
CA SER A 68 0.99 36.66 30.06
C SER A 68 -0.05 35.73 30.66
N LEU A 69 -0.11 34.49 30.15
CA LEU A 69 -0.89 33.41 30.76
C LEU A 69 -0.03 32.70 31.82
N PRO A 70 -0.64 32.21 32.92
CA PRO A 70 0.07 31.40 33.89
C PRO A 70 0.49 30.06 33.28
N GLY A 71 1.67 29.58 33.67
CA GLY A 71 2.23 28.31 33.19
C GLY A 71 3.35 28.47 32.17
N THR A 72 4.05 27.35 31.96
CA THR A 72 5.10 27.18 30.95
C THR A 72 4.52 27.07 29.54
N GLN A 73 5.35 27.25 28.51
CA GLN A 73 4.94 27.05 27.11
C GLN A 73 4.40 25.64 26.85
N ALA A 74 5.00 24.62 27.48
CA ALA A 74 4.57 23.24 27.35
C ALA A 74 3.15 23.02 27.95
N GLU A 75 2.88 23.53 29.14
CA GLU A 75 1.55 23.43 29.78
C GLU A 75 0.47 24.17 28.98
N LEU A 76 0.81 25.34 28.43
CA LEU A 76 -0.10 26.10 27.57
C LEU A 76 -0.35 25.38 26.24
N TRP A 77 0.66 24.72 25.68
CA TRP A 77 0.51 23.87 24.50
C TRP A 77 -0.39 22.67 24.76
N ASP A 78 -0.24 21.99 25.90
CA ASP A 78 -1.11 20.88 26.30
C ASP A 78 -2.56 21.34 26.44
N THR A 79 -2.77 22.53 27.01
CA THR A 79 -4.09 23.16 27.08
C THR A 79 -4.65 23.41 25.67
N LEU A 80 -3.84 23.97 24.76
CA LEU A 80 -4.24 24.23 23.37
C LEU A 80 -4.62 22.93 22.62
N CYS A 81 -3.89 21.84 22.85
CA CYS A 81 -4.17 20.53 22.24
C CYS A 81 -5.53 19.95 22.62
N ASN A 82 -6.10 20.40 23.75
CA ASN A 82 -7.40 19.95 24.24
C ASN A 82 -8.57 20.82 23.74
N VAL A 83 -8.30 21.92 23.04
CA VAL A 83 -9.34 22.78 22.48
C VAL A 83 -10.10 22.05 21.38
N ARG A 84 -11.43 22.12 21.42
CA ARG A 84 -12.33 21.60 20.38
C ARG A 84 -13.28 22.70 19.92
N LEU A 85 -13.57 22.71 18.61
CA LEU A 85 -14.55 23.62 18.01
C LEU A 85 -15.87 22.89 17.82
N GLN A 86 -16.91 23.37 18.50
CA GLN A 86 -18.29 22.89 18.34
C GLN A 86 -19.07 23.88 17.49
N GLY A 87 -19.11 23.65 16.17
CA GLY A 87 -19.92 24.46 15.25
C GLY A 87 -21.43 24.16 15.35
N ALA A 88 -21.76 22.91 15.70
CA ALA A 88 -23.11 22.36 15.66
C ALA A 88 -24.19 23.15 16.39
N PRO A 89 -23.98 23.62 17.64
CA PRO A 89 -25.01 24.34 18.38
C PRO A 89 -25.39 25.70 17.78
N HIS A 90 -24.63 26.19 16.79
CA HIS A 90 -24.77 27.52 16.21
C HIS A 90 -25.27 27.51 14.76
N VAL A 91 -25.49 26.33 14.18
CA VAL A 91 -26.03 26.17 12.83
C VAL A 91 -27.54 26.39 12.84
N ARG A 92 -28.05 27.22 11.92
CA ARG A 92 -29.49 27.47 11.80
C ARG A 92 -30.23 26.24 11.29
N PRO A 93 -31.47 25.97 11.76
CA PRO A 93 -32.29 24.85 11.29
C PRO A 93 -32.48 24.80 9.77
N ALA A 94 -32.57 25.96 9.11
CA ALA A 94 -32.68 26.03 7.65
C ALA A 94 -31.43 25.50 6.93
N VAL A 95 -30.24 25.72 7.49
CA VAL A 95 -28.96 25.27 6.93
C VAL A 95 -28.76 23.77 7.17
N HIS A 96 -29.19 23.25 8.32
CA HIS A 96 -29.28 21.80 8.54
C HIS A 96 -30.13 21.12 7.46
N ALA A 97 -31.34 21.62 7.22
CA ALA A 97 -32.24 21.07 6.20
C ALA A 97 -31.67 21.19 4.77
N GLU A 98 -30.89 22.23 4.51
CA GLU A 98 -30.16 22.39 3.25
C GLU A 98 -29.09 21.30 3.07
N ALA A 99 -28.27 21.06 4.09
CA ALA A 99 -27.26 20.02 4.08
C ALA A 99 -27.87 18.61 3.98
N ASP A 100 -29.02 18.36 4.63
CA ASP A 100 -29.74 17.09 4.52
C ASP A 100 -30.22 16.81 3.08
N ARG A 101 -30.76 17.84 2.41
CA ARG A 101 -31.11 17.73 0.98
C ARG A 101 -29.87 17.52 0.12
N PHE A 102 -28.78 18.20 0.42
CA PHE A 102 -27.54 18.11 -0.34
C PHE A 102 -26.88 16.74 -0.26
N ILE A 103 -27.03 15.98 0.83
CA ILE A 103 -26.46 14.62 0.92
C ILE A 103 -27.45 13.51 0.53
N ALA A 104 -28.73 13.87 0.32
CA ALA A 104 -29.79 12.89 0.10
C ALA A 104 -29.47 11.93 -1.06
N GLY A 105 -29.63 10.63 -0.79
CA GLY A 105 -29.40 9.55 -1.74
C GLY A 105 -27.95 9.05 -1.86
N LEU A 106 -26.99 9.67 -1.17
CA LEU A 106 -25.61 9.17 -1.15
C LEU A 106 -25.45 8.01 -0.16
N PRO A 107 -24.73 6.93 -0.52
CA PRO A 107 -24.52 5.81 0.38
C PRO A 107 -23.56 6.17 1.52
N ARG A 108 -23.60 5.34 2.58
CA ARG A 108 -22.70 5.43 3.73
C ARG A 108 -21.62 4.34 3.62
N PRO A 109 -20.39 4.59 4.09
CA PRO A 109 -19.92 5.84 4.69
C PRO A 109 -19.82 6.97 3.66
N LEU A 110 -20.02 8.20 4.12
CA LEU A 110 -20.02 9.43 3.33
C LEU A 110 -18.70 10.18 3.58
N VAL A 111 -17.85 10.24 2.56
CA VAL A 111 -16.51 10.83 2.63
C VAL A 111 -16.47 12.14 1.86
N ALA A 112 -16.07 13.22 2.51
CA ALA A 112 -15.74 14.47 1.82
C ALA A 112 -14.25 14.52 1.47
N ILE A 113 -13.91 15.03 0.30
CA ILE A 113 -12.53 15.18 -0.19
C ILE A 113 -12.27 16.65 -0.51
N HIS A 114 -11.24 17.22 0.11
CA HIS A 114 -10.76 18.56 -0.17
C HIS A 114 -9.29 18.53 -0.60
N SER A 115 -9.06 18.57 -1.92
CA SER A 115 -7.74 18.34 -2.53
C SER A 115 -6.97 19.60 -2.91
N ARG A 116 -7.59 20.79 -2.83
CA ARG A 116 -7.07 22.04 -3.42
C ARG A 116 -6.82 23.14 -2.42
N GLY A 117 -5.61 23.69 -2.44
CA GLY A 117 -5.19 24.81 -1.64
C GLY A 117 -5.08 26.11 -2.44
N THR A 118 -5.08 27.25 -1.74
CA THR A 118 -4.82 28.57 -2.35
C THR A 118 -3.35 29.01 -2.19
N THR A 119 -2.63 28.44 -1.24
CA THR A 119 -1.26 28.81 -0.88
C THR A 119 -0.35 27.59 -0.93
N TRP A 120 0.84 27.70 -1.52
CA TRP A 120 1.79 26.58 -1.64
C TRP A 120 1.20 25.32 -2.31
N SER A 121 0.24 25.49 -3.23
CA SER A 121 -0.52 24.40 -3.87
C SER A 121 0.38 23.30 -4.45
N HIS A 122 1.48 23.68 -5.10
CA HIS A 122 2.47 22.73 -5.65
C HIS A 122 3.01 21.72 -4.62
N ARG A 123 3.05 22.06 -3.33
CA ARG A 123 3.56 21.20 -2.24
C ARG A 123 2.50 20.44 -1.47
N LYS A 124 1.25 20.88 -1.53
CA LYS A 124 0.20 20.40 -0.63
C LYS A 124 -1.04 19.85 -1.32
N ASP A 125 -1.28 20.23 -2.57
CA ASP A 125 -2.43 19.73 -3.30
C ASP A 125 -2.23 18.24 -3.61
N ILE A 126 -3.33 17.51 -3.60
CA ILE A 126 -3.35 16.12 -4.09
C ILE A 126 -3.32 16.20 -5.63
N PRO A 127 -2.40 15.49 -6.30
CA PRO A 127 -2.36 15.46 -7.76
C PRO A 127 -3.70 15.03 -8.36
N ASP A 128 -4.09 15.63 -9.49
CA ASP A 128 -5.40 15.41 -10.11
C ASP A 128 -5.66 13.93 -10.41
N VAL A 129 -4.62 13.24 -10.89
CA VAL A 129 -4.69 11.80 -11.23
C VAL A 129 -5.00 10.97 -9.98
N GLU A 130 -4.36 11.30 -8.85
CA GLU A 130 -4.55 10.61 -7.58
C GLU A 130 -5.89 10.96 -6.94
N CYS A 131 -6.33 12.21 -7.05
CA CYS A 131 -7.64 12.61 -6.55
C CYS A 131 -8.77 11.95 -7.34
N PHE A 132 -8.65 11.88 -8.67
CA PHE A 132 -9.61 11.19 -9.53
C PHE A 132 -9.65 9.69 -9.23
N ALA A 133 -8.49 9.03 -9.11
CA ALA A 133 -8.40 7.62 -8.75
C ALA A 133 -8.96 7.36 -7.34
N LEU A 134 -8.70 8.24 -6.36
CA LEU A 134 -9.25 8.14 -5.01
C LEU A 134 -10.78 8.19 -5.02
N ILE A 135 -11.37 9.15 -5.76
CA ILE A 135 -12.83 9.24 -5.89
C ILE A 135 -13.40 7.93 -6.45
N ARG A 136 -12.78 7.36 -7.49
CA ARG A 136 -13.21 6.08 -8.07
C ARG A 136 -13.11 4.93 -7.07
N LEU A 137 -11.97 4.75 -6.42
CA LEU A 137 -11.77 3.68 -5.43
C LEU A 137 -12.80 3.73 -4.30
N LEU A 138 -13.08 4.92 -3.76
CA LEU A 138 -14.07 5.07 -2.70
C LEU A 138 -15.49 4.75 -3.19
N VAL A 139 -15.84 5.19 -4.39
CA VAL A 139 -17.12 4.87 -5.02
C VAL A 139 -17.26 3.37 -5.29
N GLU A 140 -16.22 2.72 -5.79
CA GLU A 140 -16.17 1.27 -6.06
C GLU A 140 -16.30 0.46 -4.77
N ARG A 141 -15.79 0.98 -3.64
CA ARG A 141 -16.01 0.44 -2.28
C ARG A 141 -17.43 0.71 -1.74
N GLY A 142 -18.30 1.33 -2.53
CA GLY A 142 -19.69 1.62 -2.19
C GLY A 142 -19.89 2.89 -1.36
N TYR A 143 -18.89 3.77 -1.25
CA TYR A 143 -18.97 4.95 -0.39
C TYR A 143 -19.68 6.09 -1.11
N GLY A 144 -20.35 6.95 -0.34
CA GLY A 144 -20.78 8.25 -0.82
C GLY A 144 -19.58 9.19 -0.83
N VAL A 145 -19.37 9.91 -1.92
CA VAL A 145 -18.23 10.84 -2.06
C VAL A 145 -18.72 12.25 -2.29
N ILE A 146 -18.18 13.21 -1.54
CA ILE A 146 -18.42 14.64 -1.70
C ILE A 146 -17.11 15.33 -2.07
N VAL A 147 -17.04 15.89 -3.27
CA VAL A 147 -15.93 16.77 -3.67
C VAL A 147 -16.15 18.15 -3.05
N LEU A 148 -15.42 18.43 -1.97
CA LEU A 148 -15.49 19.65 -1.17
C LEU A 148 -14.61 20.75 -1.79
N ASP A 149 -15.06 21.29 -2.92
CA ASP A 149 -14.37 22.34 -3.68
C ASP A 149 -15.38 23.32 -4.28
N TRP A 150 -15.26 24.60 -3.91
CA TRP A 150 -16.24 25.65 -4.22
C TRP A 150 -15.84 26.56 -5.39
N ASP A 151 -14.67 26.33 -6.00
CA ASP A 151 -14.17 27.09 -7.15
C ASP A 151 -13.82 26.20 -8.36
N ALA A 152 -14.34 24.97 -8.37
CA ALA A 152 -14.29 24.02 -9.50
C ALA A 152 -12.87 23.68 -9.99
N ARG A 153 -11.91 23.62 -9.07
CA ARG A 153 -10.52 23.21 -9.30
C ARG A 153 -10.30 21.73 -9.05
N ALA A 154 -11.09 21.08 -8.19
CA ALA A 154 -10.93 19.66 -7.91
C ALA A 154 -11.48 18.81 -9.07
N PRO A 155 -10.82 17.69 -9.43
CA PRO A 155 -11.34 16.78 -10.44
C PRO A 155 -12.67 16.17 -9.97
N MET A 156 -13.57 15.92 -10.91
CA MET A 156 -14.88 15.34 -10.65
C MET A 156 -15.05 14.02 -11.39
N VAL A 157 -15.80 13.11 -10.78
CA VAL A 157 -16.24 11.85 -11.39
C VAL A 157 -17.75 11.89 -11.54
N ALA A 158 -18.24 11.68 -12.76
CA ALA A 158 -19.66 11.52 -13.02
C ALA A 158 -20.12 10.14 -12.53
N HIS A 159 -20.65 10.07 -11.32
CA HIS A 159 -21.14 8.83 -10.71
C HIS A 159 -22.30 9.11 -9.74
N PRO A 160 -23.34 8.26 -9.66
CA PRO A 160 -24.49 8.47 -8.77
C PRO A 160 -24.13 8.66 -7.28
N ASN A 161 -23.07 7.99 -6.83
CA ASN A 161 -22.57 8.07 -5.45
C ASN A 161 -21.57 9.23 -5.23
N CYS A 162 -21.30 10.06 -6.24
CA CYS A 162 -20.38 11.18 -6.14
C CYS A 162 -21.13 12.50 -6.35
N ARG A 163 -20.92 13.47 -5.46
CA ARG A 163 -21.51 14.81 -5.54
C ARG A 163 -20.44 15.86 -5.32
N ALA A 164 -20.56 17.02 -5.95
CA ALA A 164 -19.62 18.13 -5.77
C ALA A 164 -20.35 19.36 -5.26
N ILE A 165 -19.64 20.24 -4.54
CA ILE A 165 -20.20 21.54 -4.12
C ILE A 165 -20.59 22.36 -5.34
N VAL A 166 -19.76 22.39 -6.37
CA VAL A 166 -20.10 23.01 -7.67
C VAL A 166 -20.57 21.91 -8.63
N PRO A 167 -21.75 22.04 -9.28
CA PRO A 167 -22.63 23.21 -9.34
C PRO A 167 -23.76 23.24 -8.30
N SER A 168 -23.87 22.26 -7.39
CA SER A 168 -25.05 22.10 -6.52
C SER A 168 -25.32 23.27 -5.57
N TRP A 169 -24.27 23.78 -4.92
CA TRP A 169 -24.32 24.89 -3.96
C TRP A 169 -23.61 26.15 -4.45
N CYS A 170 -22.87 26.08 -5.57
CA CYS A 170 -22.02 27.14 -6.13
C CYS A 170 -20.87 27.57 -5.19
N MET A 171 -21.18 28.08 -4.00
CA MET A 171 -20.24 28.44 -2.94
C MET A 171 -20.85 28.03 -1.60
N ILE A 172 -20.02 27.56 -0.67
CA ILE A 172 -20.44 27.32 0.71
C ILE A 172 -19.79 28.30 1.67
N ASP A 173 -20.55 28.74 2.67
CA ASP A 173 -20.02 29.48 3.82
C ASP A 173 -19.61 28.54 4.96
N GLN A 174 -19.12 29.12 6.06
CA GLN A 174 -18.65 28.36 7.24
C GLN A 174 -19.79 27.67 7.99
N GLU A 175 -20.99 28.23 7.97
CA GLU A 175 -22.16 27.64 8.62
C GLU A 175 -22.59 26.39 7.87
N GLN A 176 -22.68 26.48 6.53
CA GLN A 176 -22.96 25.35 5.64
C GLN A 176 -21.87 24.27 5.72
N GLN A 177 -20.60 24.66 5.81
CA GLN A 177 -19.50 23.73 6.01
C GLN A 177 -19.63 22.97 7.33
N CYS A 178 -19.96 23.65 8.44
CA CYS A 178 -20.19 23.00 9.72
C CYS A 178 -21.41 22.06 9.67
N ALA A 179 -22.50 22.49 9.04
CA ALA A 179 -23.68 21.64 8.83
C ALA A 179 -23.33 20.36 8.05
N LEU A 180 -22.50 20.49 7.00
CA LEU A 180 -22.04 19.33 6.23
C LEU A 180 -21.15 18.41 7.08
N PHE A 181 -20.26 18.96 7.90
CA PHE A 181 -19.32 18.18 8.72
C PHE A 181 -20.02 17.30 9.77
N GLU A 182 -21.22 17.66 10.24
CA GLU A 182 -22.03 16.79 11.10
C GLU A 182 -22.63 15.57 10.38
N ARG A 183 -22.67 15.62 9.05
CA ARG A 183 -23.40 14.68 8.22
C ARG A 183 -22.50 13.71 7.48
N ILE A 184 -21.23 14.03 7.33
CA ILE A 184 -20.23 13.15 6.70
C ILE A 184 -19.55 12.29 7.77
N ASP A 185 -19.00 11.17 7.36
CA ASP A 185 -18.32 10.21 8.24
C ASP A 185 -16.80 10.42 8.30
N LEU A 186 -16.23 11.06 7.27
CA LEU A 186 -14.81 11.36 7.16
C LEU A 186 -14.57 12.57 6.26
N LEU A 187 -13.65 13.45 6.64
CA LEU A 187 -13.01 14.40 5.72
C LEU A 187 -11.59 13.94 5.38
N ILE A 188 -11.30 13.76 4.09
CA ILE A 188 -9.94 13.68 3.56
C ILE A 188 -9.54 15.08 3.09
N GLY A 189 -8.46 15.63 3.62
CA GLY A 189 -8.05 17.01 3.33
C GLY A 189 -6.55 17.23 3.37
N ILE A 190 -6.12 18.39 2.88
CA ILE A 190 -4.73 18.85 2.87
C ILE A 190 -4.47 19.91 3.94
N ASP A 191 -3.27 20.51 4.04
CA ASP A 191 -3.02 21.69 4.89
C ASP A 191 -3.80 22.94 4.41
N SER A 192 -5.09 22.98 4.75
CA SER A 192 -6.04 24.03 4.39
C SER A 192 -7.15 24.19 5.45
N GLY A 193 -7.87 25.31 5.37
CA GLY A 193 -8.92 25.68 6.34
C GLY A 193 -9.94 24.58 6.64
N PRO A 194 -10.55 23.93 5.62
CA PRO A 194 -11.49 22.82 5.82
C PRO A 194 -10.93 21.69 6.68
N PHE A 195 -9.69 21.26 6.41
CA PHE A 195 -9.05 20.19 7.17
C PHE A 195 -8.79 20.62 8.61
N HIS A 196 -8.25 21.82 8.84
CA HIS A 196 -8.01 22.32 10.20
C HIS A 196 -9.30 22.42 11.00
N LEU A 197 -10.39 22.88 10.38
CA LEU A 197 -11.71 22.95 11.01
C LEU A 197 -12.23 21.57 11.39
N ALA A 198 -12.15 20.59 10.49
CA ALA A 198 -12.55 19.21 10.78
C ALA A 198 -11.68 18.58 11.87
N SER A 199 -10.35 18.78 11.79
CA SER A 199 -9.40 18.23 12.76
C SER A 199 -9.58 18.78 14.17
N LEU A 200 -10.30 19.89 14.34
CA LEU A 200 -10.63 20.48 15.64
C LEU A 200 -12.06 20.19 16.09
N SER A 201 -12.89 19.55 15.25
CA SER A 201 -14.27 19.19 15.58
C SER A 201 -14.36 17.72 16.03
N ASP A 202 -15.60 17.22 16.15
CA ASP A 202 -15.86 15.80 16.44
C ASP A 202 -15.76 14.89 15.19
N LEU A 203 -15.64 15.48 13.99
CA LEU A 203 -15.55 14.77 12.73
C LEU A 203 -14.19 14.04 12.59
N PRO A 204 -14.16 12.75 12.22
CA PRO A 204 -12.92 12.10 11.80
C PRO A 204 -12.30 12.80 10.59
N ALA A 205 -10.99 13.07 10.66
CA ALA A 205 -10.26 13.76 9.61
C ALA A 205 -8.99 13.00 9.23
N LEU A 206 -8.78 12.79 7.93
CA LEU A 206 -7.56 12.26 7.35
C LEU A 206 -6.83 13.38 6.60
N GLY A 207 -5.67 13.78 7.12
CA GLY A 207 -4.84 14.81 6.53
C GLY A 207 -3.77 14.22 5.62
N VAL A 208 -3.70 14.66 4.36
CA VAL A 208 -2.70 14.22 3.39
C VAL A 208 -1.54 15.21 3.35
N PHE A 209 -0.37 14.77 3.81
CA PHE A 209 0.82 15.60 3.98
C PHE A 209 1.98 15.06 3.13
N ARG A 210 2.31 15.81 2.08
CA ARG A 210 3.39 15.51 1.13
C ARG A 210 4.74 15.99 1.65
N ASP A 211 5.01 17.28 1.50
CA ASP A 211 6.29 17.88 1.90
C ASP A 211 6.26 18.59 3.27
N ILE A 212 5.06 18.87 3.76
CA ILE A 212 4.85 19.64 4.99
C ILE A 212 4.65 18.67 6.13
N GLN A 213 5.38 18.87 7.23
CA GLN A 213 5.21 18.04 8.42
C GLN A 213 3.99 18.53 9.22
N PRO A 214 3.02 17.66 9.56
CA PRO A 214 1.79 18.07 10.23
C PRO A 214 2.04 18.74 11.59
N TRP A 215 3.06 18.33 12.35
CA TRP A 215 3.38 18.97 13.65
C TRP A 215 3.87 20.42 13.53
N ARG A 216 4.16 20.92 12.32
CA ARG A 216 4.45 22.35 12.11
C ARG A 216 3.19 23.19 12.03
N CYS A 217 2.08 22.62 11.58
CA CYS A 217 0.93 23.40 11.14
C CYS A 217 -0.42 22.95 11.69
N CYS A 218 -0.50 21.77 12.30
CA CYS A 218 -1.70 21.23 12.90
C CYS A 218 -1.62 21.28 14.43
N ILE A 219 -2.76 21.08 15.08
CA ILE A 219 -2.84 20.75 16.51
C ILE A 219 -3.17 19.25 16.57
N PRO A 220 -2.46 18.45 17.39
CA PRO A 220 -2.73 17.03 17.46
C PRO A 220 -4.13 16.78 18.03
N ASN A 221 -4.87 15.86 17.39
CA ASN A 221 -6.19 15.43 17.85
C ASN A 221 -6.34 13.91 17.67
N PRO A 222 -6.82 13.17 18.69
CA PRO A 222 -7.09 11.73 18.58
C PRO A 222 -8.08 11.34 17.46
N ARG A 223 -8.86 12.28 16.93
CA ARG A 223 -9.77 12.07 15.80
C ARG A 223 -9.17 12.42 14.43
N ALA A 224 -8.01 13.06 14.42
CA ALA A 224 -7.27 13.36 13.20
C ALA A 224 -6.22 12.27 12.99
N THR A 225 -6.11 11.79 11.76
CA THR A 225 -5.02 10.92 11.29
C THR A 225 -4.27 11.67 10.20
N TYR A 226 -2.95 11.53 10.17
CA TYR A 226 -2.08 12.27 9.25
C TYR A 226 -1.31 11.29 8.37
N LEU A 227 -1.71 11.20 7.10
CA LEU A 227 -1.00 10.46 6.06
C LEU A 227 0.29 11.22 5.70
N VAL A 228 1.44 10.64 5.99
CA VAL A 228 2.77 11.30 5.96
C VAL A 228 3.82 10.42 5.30
N LYS A 229 4.85 11.03 4.71
CA LYS A 229 5.93 10.28 4.05
C LYS A 229 6.76 9.46 5.05
N ALA A 230 6.94 8.17 4.76
CA ALA A 230 7.69 7.25 5.62
C ALA A 230 9.16 7.65 5.83
N ALA A 231 9.76 8.43 4.92
CA ALA A 231 11.14 8.94 5.04
C ALA A 231 11.41 9.75 6.33
N HIS A 232 10.38 10.14 7.07
CA HIS A 232 10.49 10.82 8.35
C HIS A 232 10.28 9.91 9.57
N GLN A 233 10.32 8.58 9.39
CA GLN A 233 9.97 7.57 10.40
C GLN A 233 10.52 7.87 11.80
N SER A 234 11.80 8.21 11.94
CA SER A 234 12.40 8.52 13.25
C SER A 234 11.69 9.67 13.98
N ARG A 235 11.30 10.72 13.26
CA ARG A 235 10.56 11.87 13.82
C ARG A 235 9.11 11.54 14.11
N LEU A 236 8.49 10.72 13.27
CA LEU A 236 7.13 10.21 13.50
C LEU A 236 7.07 9.39 14.79
N LEU A 237 8.06 8.51 14.98
CA LEU A 237 8.18 7.66 16.17
C LEU A 237 8.38 8.48 17.45
N ALA A 238 9.11 9.60 17.39
CA ALA A 238 9.34 10.48 18.53
C ALA A 238 8.09 11.24 19.01
N ARG A 239 7.04 11.35 18.17
CA ARG A 239 5.83 12.14 18.43
C ARG A 239 4.53 11.31 18.48
N ARG A 240 4.63 9.98 18.40
CA ARG A 240 3.48 9.07 18.26
C ARG A 240 2.56 8.96 19.49
N ASP A 241 3.01 9.45 20.65
CA ASP A 241 2.23 9.50 21.88
C ASP A 241 1.05 10.46 21.79
N ARG A 242 1.19 11.48 20.94
CA ARG A 242 0.22 12.57 20.78
C ARG A 242 -0.38 12.63 19.37
N TRP A 243 0.32 12.09 18.38
CA TRP A 243 -0.04 12.18 16.98
C TRP A 243 -0.39 10.82 16.38
N ASN A 244 -1.46 10.78 15.57
CA ASN A 244 -1.84 9.59 14.81
C ASN A 244 -1.26 9.67 13.38
N PHE A 245 -0.04 9.19 13.19
CA PHE A 245 0.58 9.17 11.86
C PHE A 245 0.24 7.88 11.11
N TRP A 246 -0.03 8.02 9.82
CA TRP A 246 -0.15 6.91 8.87
C TRP A 246 0.96 7.08 7.82
N PRO A 247 2.05 6.30 7.86
CA PRO A 247 3.12 6.45 6.88
C PRO A 247 2.69 5.92 5.52
N TYR A 248 3.08 6.59 4.44
CA TYR A 248 3.05 6.05 3.07
C TYR A 248 4.47 5.93 2.50
N PHE A 249 4.65 4.96 1.62
CA PHE A 249 5.93 4.71 0.94
C PHE A 249 5.92 5.30 -0.47
N GLY A 250 7.09 5.68 -0.96
CA GLY A 250 7.24 6.31 -2.28
C GLY A 250 7.32 7.84 -2.23
N PRO A 251 7.46 8.47 -3.41
CA PRO A 251 7.69 9.91 -3.52
C PRO A 251 6.46 10.73 -3.13
N GLU A 252 5.27 10.24 -3.46
CA GLU A 252 3.97 10.91 -3.31
C GLU A 252 2.90 9.94 -2.77
N PRO A 253 1.87 10.44 -2.06
CA PRO A 253 0.75 9.62 -1.62
C PRO A 253 -0.14 9.27 -2.82
N THR A 254 -0.48 7.99 -2.93
CA THR A 254 -1.32 7.46 -4.00
C THR A 254 -2.78 7.40 -3.56
N ALA A 255 -3.69 7.27 -4.52
CA ALA A 255 -5.09 6.99 -4.30
C ALA A 255 -5.32 5.79 -3.37
N GLN A 256 -4.54 4.73 -3.55
CA GLN A 256 -4.61 3.52 -2.72
C GLN A 256 -4.20 3.81 -1.26
N HIS A 257 -3.07 4.50 -1.05
CA HIS A 257 -2.64 4.92 0.30
C HIS A 257 -3.74 5.74 1.02
N MET A 258 -4.36 6.68 0.30
CA MET A 258 -5.43 7.52 0.84
C MET A 258 -6.71 6.72 1.12
N ALA A 259 -7.10 5.80 0.23
CA ALA A 259 -8.30 4.98 0.37
C ALA A 259 -8.16 3.98 1.53
N GLU A 260 -7.00 3.34 1.68
CA GLU A 260 -6.71 2.42 2.80
C GLU A 260 -6.74 3.15 4.14
N ALA A 261 -6.04 4.29 4.24
CA ALA A 261 -6.07 5.11 5.44
C ALA A 261 -7.51 5.58 5.77
N ALA A 262 -8.30 5.95 4.76
CA ALA A 262 -9.69 6.33 4.95
C ALA A 262 -10.56 5.18 5.49
N THR A 263 -10.45 3.98 4.89
CA THR A 263 -11.15 2.78 5.35
C THR A 263 -10.77 2.43 6.79
N MET A 264 -9.51 2.60 7.16
CA MET A 264 -9.02 2.35 8.53
C MET A 264 -9.56 3.36 9.54
N VAL A 265 -9.56 4.66 9.21
CA VAL A 265 -10.12 5.71 10.07
C VAL A 265 -11.62 5.50 10.30
N LEU A 266 -12.35 5.14 9.25
CA LEU A 266 -13.78 4.83 9.32
C LEU A 266 -14.03 3.54 10.10
N GLY A 267 -13.21 2.53 9.86
CA GLY A 267 -13.42 1.21 10.41
C GLY A 267 -13.07 1.07 11.88
N ALA A 268 -12.08 1.80 12.40
CA ALA A 268 -11.77 1.84 13.83
C ALA A 268 -12.95 2.27 14.74
N ARG A 269 -14.10 2.65 14.16
CA ARG A 269 -15.29 3.16 14.86
C ARG A 269 -16.64 2.55 14.44
N ALA A 270 -16.66 1.48 13.63
CA ALA A 270 -17.90 0.73 13.41
C ALA A 270 -18.35 0.00 14.70
N PRO A 271 -19.66 -0.12 14.99
CA PRO A 271 -20.13 -1.01 16.06
C PRO A 271 -19.59 -2.41 15.83
N VAL A 272 -18.92 -2.94 16.84
CA VAL A 272 -18.36 -4.29 16.81
C VAL A 272 -19.50 -5.29 16.83
N SER A 273 -19.69 -5.99 15.72
CA SER A 273 -20.22 -7.34 15.81
C SER A 273 -19.04 -8.23 16.19
N VAL A 274 -19.11 -8.80 17.39
CA VAL A 274 -18.25 -9.93 17.74
C VAL A 274 -18.82 -11.09 16.96
N THR A 275 -18.18 -11.46 15.85
CA THR A 275 -18.33 -12.81 15.34
C THR A 275 -17.58 -13.69 16.33
N ASP A 276 -18.33 -14.48 17.11
CA ASP A 276 -17.78 -15.63 17.82
C ASP A 276 -17.38 -16.65 16.75
N ASP A 277 -16.26 -16.37 16.09
CA ASP A 277 -15.68 -17.29 15.13
C ASP A 277 -14.77 -18.24 15.91
N SER A 278 -15.17 -19.51 15.97
CA SER A 278 -14.47 -20.57 16.69
C SER A 278 -13.05 -20.85 16.16
N SER A 279 -12.63 -20.20 15.07
CA SER A 279 -11.35 -20.41 14.39
C SER A 279 -10.19 -19.48 14.82
N ILE A 280 -10.46 -18.36 15.52
CA ILE A 280 -9.42 -17.40 15.95
C ILE A 280 -8.73 -17.81 17.28
N PRO A 281 -9.42 -18.36 18.30
CA PRO A 281 -8.74 -18.83 19.49
C PRO A 281 -7.74 -19.95 19.14
N GLY A 282 -6.47 -19.77 19.50
CA GLY A 282 -5.41 -20.68 19.05
C GLY A 282 -4.01 -20.26 19.49
N GLN A 283 -3.03 -21.09 19.16
CA GLN A 283 -1.61 -20.73 19.27
C GLN A 283 -1.14 -20.09 17.97
N TYR A 284 -0.28 -19.08 18.08
CA TYR A 284 0.29 -18.34 16.97
C TYR A 284 1.79 -18.11 17.20
N ILE A 285 2.56 -18.01 16.13
CA ILE A 285 3.86 -17.39 16.12
C ILE A 285 3.64 -15.90 15.84
N TYR A 286 3.87 -15.10 16.87
CA TYR A 286 3.87 -13.66 16.79
C TYR A 286 5.27 -13.19 16.42
N THR A 287 5.42 -12.52 15.29
CA THR A 287 6.69 -12.05 14.76
C THR A 287 6.66 -10.54 14.59
N ARG A 288 7.61 -9.83 15.22
CA ARG A 288 7.98 -8.47 14.85
C ARG A 288 9.02 -8.57 13.74
N VAL A 289 8.61 -8.34 12.50
CA VAL A 289 9.43 -8.58 11.31
C VAL A 289 10.75 -7.83 11.43
N GLY A 290 11.86 -8.57 11.32
CA GLY A 290 13.22 -8.03 11.42
C GLY A 290 13.72 -7.75 12.85
N HIS A 291 12.98 -8.14 13.90
CA HIS A 291 13.38 -7.91 15.30
C HIS A 291 13.38 -9.20 16.13
N ASP A 292 12.21 -9.77 16.42
CA ASP A 292 12.09 -11.00 17.20
C ASP A 292 10.75 -11.70 16.93
N TRP A 293 10.63 -12.93 17.43
CA TRP A 293 9.41 -13.72 17.35
C TRP A 293 9.19 -14.50 18.64
N ARG A 294 7.93 -14.86 18.92
CA ARG A 294 7.55 -15.68 20.07
C ARG A 294 6.22 -16.39 19.84
N PRO A 295 6.00 -17.55 20.47
CA PRO A 295 4.66 -18.12 20.59
C PRO A 295 3.74 -17.16 21.37
N MET A 296 2.49 -17.02 20.91
CA MET A 296 1.44 -16.22 21.53
C MET A 296 0.11 -16.96 21.45
N LYS A 297 -0.63 -17.02 22.55
CA LYS A 297 -1.93 -17.72 22.60
C LYS A 297 -3.10 -16.72 22.66
N LEU A 298 -3.99 -16.81 21.68
CA LEU A 298 -5.26 -16.08 21.68
C LEU A 298 -6.33 -16.95 22.35
N LEU A 299 -6.91 -16.48 23.46
CA LEU A 299 -7.91 -17.24 24.22
C LEU A 299 -9.32 -16.94 23.74
N ALA A 300 -10.19 -17.96 23.79
CA ALA A 300 -11.63 -17.78 23.61
C ALA A 300 -12.16 -16.75 24.64
N GLY A 301 -12.87 -15.72 24.17
CA GLY A 301 -13.28 -14.57 24.99
C GLY A 301 -12.40 -13.32 24.86
N GLY A 302 -11.42 -13.30 23.95
CA GLY A 302 -10.71 -12.08 23.55
C GLY A 302 -9.52 -11.68 24.43
N ALA A 303 -9.07 -12.54 25.34
CA ALA A 303 -7.85 -12.31 26.12
C ALA A 303 -6.61 -12.90 25.41
N ILE A 304 -5.45 -12.28 25.58
CA ILE A 304 -4.16 -12.85 25.15
C ILE A 304 -3.54 -13.57 26.35
N GLY A 305 -3.32 -14.88 26.21
CA GLY A 305 -2.79 -15.76 27.24
C GLY A 305 -1.27 -15.85 27.22
N ASP A 306 -0.75 -17.07 27.28
CA ASP A 306 0.69 -17.35 27.26
C ASP A 306 1.37 -16.68 26.04
N GLY A 307 2.52 -16.06 26.28
CA GLY A 307 3.24 -15.31 25.24
C GLY A 307 2.82 -13.85 25.10
N SER A 308 1.90 -13.34 25.92
CA SER A 308 1.64 -11.88 26.02
C SER A 308 2.91 -11.12 26.42
N GLY A 309 3.14 -9.93 25.86
CA GLY A 309 4.25 -9.06 26.23
C GLY A 309 3.84 -8.02 27.23
N ALA A 310 4.69 -7.02 27.44
CA ALA A 310 4.33 -5.91 28.30
C ALA A 310 3.16 -5.07 27.75
N ALA A 311 2.90 -5.11 26.44
CA ALA A 311 1.94 -4.23 25.77
C ALA A 311 0.61 -4.92 25.43
N GLU A 312 0.61 -6.17 25.01
CA GLU A 312 -0.56 -6.88 24.49
C GLU A 312 -1.37 -7.50 25.64
N ARG A 313 -2.71 -7.33 25.63
CA ARG A 313 -3.62 -7.81 26.68
C ARG A 313 -4.84 -8.53 26.13
N ARG A 314 -5.43 -7.99 25.06
CA ARG A 314 -6.68 -8.46 24.48
C ARG A 314 -6.61 -8.47 22.97
N TRP A 315 -7.47 -9.25 22.35
CA TRP A 315 -7.67 -9.29 20.90
C TRP A 315 -9.16 -9.26 20.57
N ARG A 316 -9.52 -8.76 19.39
CA ARG A 316 -10.88 -8.83 18.83
C ARG A 316 -10.86 -8.71 17.32
N VAL A 317 -11.82 -9.33 16.64
CA VAL A 317 -12.04 -9.14 15.19
C VAL A 317 -13.10 -8.08 14.96
N VAL A 318 -12.88 -7.22 13.97
CA VAL A 318 -13.84 -6.22 13.49
C VAL A 318 -13.98 -6.34 11.97
N ARG A 319 -15.19 -6.13 11.44
CA ARG A 319 -15.45 -6.18 10.00
C ARG A 319 -15.63 -4.78 9.44
N LEU A 320 -14.67 -4.32 8.65
CA LEU A 320 -14.55 -2.93 8.18
C LEU A 320 -14.58 -2.90 6.65
N GLY A 321 -15.61 -2.31 6.06
CA GLY A 321 -15.73 -2.23 4.60
C GLY A 321 -15.89 -3.60 3.90
N GLY A 322 -16.38 -4.62 4.61
CA GLY A 322 -16.54 -5.99 4.10
C GLY A 322 -15.41 -6.96 4.50
N GLU A 323 -14.25 -6.43 4.91
CA GLU A 323 -13.07 -7.23 5.25
C GLU A 323 -12.87 -7.38 6.76
N GLU A 324 -12.33 -8.52 7.18
CA GLU A 324 -12.04 -8.81 8.59
C GLU A 324 -10.68 -8.24 9.01
N ARG A 325 -10.62 -7.71 10.23
CA ARG A 325 -9.41 -7.15 10.85
C ARG A 325 -9.28 -7.67 12.27
N LEU A 326 -8.11 -8.17 12.63
CA LEU A 326 -7.75 -8.58 13.99
C LEU A 326 -7.06 -7.42 14.69
N LEU A 327 -7.67 -6.93 15.76
CA LEU A 327 -7.14 -5.88 16.62
C LEU A 327 -6.45 -6.51 17.82
N ILE A 328 -5.24 -6.05 18.14
CA ILE A 328 -4.54 -6.35 19.39
C ILE A 328 -4.57 -5.09 20.26
N GLU A 329 -5.00 -5.22 21.51
CA GLU A 329 -5.20 -4.12 22.45
C GLU A 329 -4.41 -4.35 23.74
N GLY A 330 -3.96 -3.25 24.33
CA GLY A 330 -3.22 -3.19 25.58
C GLY A 330 -3.91 -2.30 26.60
N ASP A 331 -3.32 -2.18 27.79
CA ASP A 331 -3.87 -1.35 28.88
C ASP A 331 -3.95 0.14 28.49
N SER A 332 -3.17 0.58 27.50
CA SER A 332 -3.15 1.96 26.98
C SER A 332 -3.97 2.17 25.71
N GLY A 333 -4.69 1.16 25.22
CA GLY A 333 -5.49 1.20 23.99
C GLY A 333 -4.93 0.30 22.86
N LEU A 334 -5.29 0.60 21.61
CA LEU A 334 -4.94 -0.21 20.44
C LEU A 334 -3.41 -0.34 20.25
N ILE A 335 -2.93 -1.57 20.09
CA ILE A 335 -1.51 -1.94 19.94
C ILE A 335 -1.20 -2.37 18.52
N ALA A 336 -2.06 -3.14 17.87
CA ALA A 336 -1.87 -3.54 16.48
C ALA A 336 -3.19 -3.68 15.74
N VAL A 337 -3.15 -3.45 14.43
CA VAL A 337 -4.24 -3.80 13.50
C VAL A 337 -3.65 -4.72 12.47
N LEU A 338 -4.26 -5.89 12.33
CA LEU A 338 -3.84 -6.92 11.40
C LEU A 338 -4.99 -7.25 10.45
N THR A 339 -4.65 -7.51 9.20
CA THR A 339 -5.55 -8.01 8.16
C THR A 339 -5.24 -9.48 7.96
N LEU A 340 -6.28 -10.30 7.78
CA LEU A 340 -6.07 -11.68 7.37
C LEU A 340 -5.62 -11.66 5.93
N ASP A 341 -4.39 -12.10 5.70
CA ASP A 341 -3.83 -12.20 4.38
C ASP A 341 -4.21 -13.55 3.76
N TRP A 342 -4.05 -13.68 2.44
CA TRP A 342 -4.51 -14.82 1.65
C TRP A 342 -3.88 -16.16 2.06
N ASP A 343 -2.83 -16.14 2.89
CA ASP A 343 -2.11 -17.29 3.42
C ASP A 343 -2.45 -17.66 4.85
N ARG A 344 -3.57 -17.11 5.33
CA ARG A 344 -4.08 -17.29 6.69
C ARG A 344 -3.14 -16.75 7.77
N MET A 345 -2.18 -15.91 7.40
CA MET A 345 -1.40 -15.14 8.35
C MET A 345 -2.09 -13.79 8.58
N TRP A 346 -2.19 -13.38 9.84
CA TRP A 346 -2.61 -12.02 10.14
C TRP A 346 -1.39 -11.11 9.99
N ARG A 347 -1.44 -10.16 9.06
CA ARG A 347 -0.36 -9.20 8.84
C ARG A 347 -0.83 -7.79 9.11
N GLY A 348 0.07 -6.99 9.66
CA GLY A 348 -0.19 -5.58 9.80
C GLY A 348 0.90 -4.93 10.61
N HIS A 349 0.54 -3.95 11.41
CA HIS A 349 1.53 -3.13 12.09
C HIS A 349 1.10 -2.83 13.51
N TRP A 350 2.10 -2.66 14.36
CA TRP A 350 1.90 -1.97 15.61
C TRP A 350 1.39 -0.55 15.36
N THR A 351 0.27 -0.21 16.00
CA THR A 351 -0.30 1.15 16.00
C THR A 351 0.43 2.07 16.97
N LYS A 352 1.32 1.51 17.81
CA LYS A 352 2.16 2.20 18.80
C LYS A 352 3.49 1.45 18.93
N PHE A 353 4.60 2.14 19.25
CA PHE A 353 5.94 1.52 19.35
C PHE A 353 6.50 1.05 17.99
N GLU A 354 7.52 1.74 17.47
CA GLU A 354 8.28 1.47 16.22
C GLU A 354 7.49 1.19 14.92
N CYS A 355 6.15 1.18 15.00
CA CYS A 355 5.21 0.73 13.98
C CYS A 355 5.65 -0.58 13.32
N MET A 356 6.25 -1.46 14.12
CA MET A 356 6.87 -2.69 13.64
C MET A 356 5.86 -3.48 12.82
N PRO A 357 6.23 -3.96 11.61
CA PRO A 357 5.42 -4.92 10.91
C PRO A 357 5.29 -6.17 11.77
N ILE A 358 4.06 -6.61 11.94
CA ILE A 358 3.69 -7.75 12.75
C ILE A 358 3.12 -8.81 11.83
N GLU A 359 3.55 -10.04 12.03
CA GLU A 359 2.91 -11.22 11.49
C GLU A 359 2.44 -12.10 12.64
N LEU A 360 1.19 -12.55 12.56
CA LEU A 360 0.62 -13.58 13.42
C LEU A 360 0.36 -14.81 12.54
N ALA A 361 1.28 -15.76 12.57
CA ALA A 361 1.12 -17.02 11.85
C ALA A 361 0.48 -18.04 12.80
N PRO A 362 -0.65 -18.68 12.45
CA PRO A 362 -1.21 -19.74 13.29
C PRO A 362 -0.18 -20.87 13.44
N VAL A 363 0.08 -21.28 14.69
CA VAL A 363 0.82 -22.51 14.98
C VAL A 363 -0.16 -23.63 14.67
N GLN A 364 0.00 -24.23 13.49
CA GLN A 364 -0.69 -25.47 13.21
C GLN A 364 -0.10 -26.55 14.12
N GLU A 365 -0.81 -26.94 15.18
CA GLU A 365 -0.83 -28.37 15.50
C GLU A 365 -1.38 -29.05 14.23
N PRO A 366 -0.81 -30.18 13.78
CA PRO A 366 -1.26 -30.83 12.56
C PRO A 366 -2.71 -31.29 12.76
N CYS A 367 -3.64 -30.45 12.39
CA CYS A 367 -5.07 -30.70 12.40
C CYS A 367 -5.65 -30.00 11.18
N GLY A 368 -6.26 -30.81 10.33
CA GLY A 368 -6.60 -30.48 8.95
C GLY A 368 -7.60 -29.34 8.78
N GLU A 369 -7.63 -28.88 7.52
CA GLU A 369 -8.70 -28.11 6.87
C GLU A 369 -8.64 -26.57 7.04
N ASP A 370 -7.90 -25.93 6.11
CA ASP A 370 -8.43 -24.98 5.09
C ASP A 370 -7.28 -24.10 4.52
N VAL A 371 -6.24 -24.72 3.98
CA VAL A 371 -5.32 -24.07 3.01
C VAL A 371 -6.10 -23.92 1.69
N PRO A 372 -5.82 -22.95 0.78
CA PRO A 372 -6.29 -23.07 -0.60
C PRO A 372 -6.00 -24.50 -1.04
N GLN A 373 -7.04 -25.29 -1.34
CA GLN A 373 -6.89 -26.74 -1.43
C GLN A 373 -5.75 -27.03 -2.40
N ALA A 374 -4.62 -27.53 -1.88
CA ALA A 374 -3.50 -27.95 -2.69
C ALA A 374 -4.07 -28.97 -3.67
N GLN A 375 -4.15 -28.59 -4.93
CA GLN A 375 -4.67 -29.51 -5.93
C GLN A 375 -3.57 -30.50 -6.22
N THR A 376 -3.87 -31.78 -5.99
CA THR A 376 -2.99 -32.85 -6.44
C THR A 376 -3.37 -33.13 -7.88
N ARG A 377 -2.46 -32.89 -8.83
CA ARG A 377 -2.67 -33.39 -10.19
C ARG A 377 -2.48 -34.91 -10.18
N GLY A 378 -2.99 -35.61 -11.19
CA GLY A 378 -2.85 -37.08 -11.34
C GLY A 378 -1.38 -37.56 -11.41
N ASP A 379 -0.43 -36.65 -11.31
CA ASP A 379 1.00 -36.81 -11.37
C ASP A 379 1.72 -36.87 -10.02
N GLY A 380 1.04 -36.62 -8.91
CA GLY A 380 1.59 -36.62 -7.55
C GLY A 380 2.38 -35.36 -7.18
N MET A 381 2.16 -34.25 -7.89
CA MET A 381 2.61 -32.91 -7.50
C MET A 381 1.47 -32.13 -6.88
N TYR A 382 1.82 -31.25 -5.96
CA TYR A 382 0.89 -30.38 -5.26
C TYR A 382 1.04 -28.94 -5.74
N TRP A 383 -0.08 -28.28 -6.03
CA TRP A 383 -0.07 -26.92 -6.56
C TRP A 383 -1.00 -26.00 -5.77
N ILE A 384 -0.50 -24.80 -5.48
CA ILE A 384 -1.28 -23.64 -5.08
C ILE A 384 -1.28 -22.68 -6.27
N VAL A 385 -2.49 -22.30 -6.71
CA VAL A 385 -2.74 -21.34 -7.79
C VAL A 385 -3.63 -20.22 -7.26
N ASP A 386 -3.52 -19.02 -7.84
CA ASP A 386 -4.42 -17.89 -7.55
C ASP A 386 -5.50 -17.74 -8.65
N GLU A 387 -6.44 -16.80 -8.46
CA GLU A 387 -7.54 -16.54 -9.40
C GLU A 387 -7.10 -16.00 -10.78
N HIS A 388 -5.87 -15.50 -10.89
CA HIS A 388 -5.25 -15.01 -12.13
C HIS A 388 -4.45 -16.10 -12.85
N VAL A 389 -4.10 -17.19 -12.16
CA VAL A 389 -3.42 -18.37 -12.69
C VAL A 389 -4.42 -19.52 -12.87
N HIS A 390 -4.96 -19.63 -14.09
CA HIS A 390 -5.91 -20.70 -14.44
C HIS A 390 -5.26 -22.10 -14.35
N GLU A 391 -6.03 -23.13 -13.96
CA GLU A 391 -5.60 -24.54 -13.87
C GLU A 391 -4.98 -25.09 -15.18
N SER A 392 -5.30 -24.48 -16.32
CA SER A 392 -4.72 -24.77 -17.64
C SER A 392 -3.24 -24.35 -17.77
N ALA A 393 -2.74 -23.44 -16.91
CA ALA A 393 -1.34 -23.03 -16.84
C ALA A 393 -0.44 -24.08 -16.14
N LEU A 394 -1.01 -25.03 -15.41
CA LEU A 394 -0.29 -26.12 -14.74
C LEU A 394 0.11 -27.28 -15.71
N GLY A 395 -0.01 -27.07 -17.02
CA GLY A 395 -0.03 -28.08 -18.08
C GLY A 395 1.27 -28.84 -18.40
N LEU A 396 2.36 -28.65 -17.65
CA LEU A 396 3.68 -29.16 -18.05
C LEU A 396 3.77 -30.67 -18.23
N ARG A 397 3.00 -31.49 -17.49
CA ARG A 397 3.21 -32.94 -17.55
C ARG A 397 2.52 -33.63 -18.73
N ASP A 398 1.44 -33.08 -19.27
CA ASP A 398 0.69 -33.74 -20.36
C ASP A 398 1.07 -33.21 -21.76
N HIS A 399 1.83 -32.11 -21.84
CA HIS A 399 2.15 -31.41 -23.11
C HIS A 399 3.64 -31.20 -23.39
N GLU A 400 4.56 -31.51 -22.45
CA GLU A 400 5.98 -31.12 -22.58
C GLU A 400 6.98 -32.24 -22.23
N ASP A 401 6.59 -33.52 -22.33
CA ASP A 401 7.47 -34.66 -22.09
C ASP A 401 8.79 -34.63 -22.89
N TRP A 402 8.77 -33.99 -24.06
CA TRP A 402 9.95 -33.80 -24.90
C TRP A 402 11.01 -32.91 -24.23
N ILE A 403 10.64 -31.97 -23.35
CA ILE A 403 11.60 -31.12 -22.61
C ILE A 403 12.55 -31.98 -21.78
N TRP A 404 12.00 -32.99 -21.09
CA TRP A 404 12.79 -33.89 -20.24
C TRP A 404 13.77 -34.77 -21.03
N GLN A 405 13.61 -34.90 -22.34
CA GLN A 405 14.57 -35.61 -23.21
C GLN A 405 15.80 -34.74 -23.52
N HIS A 406 15.68 -33.43 -23.37
CA HIS A 406 16.68 -32.45 -23.81
C HIS A 406 17.41 -31.80 -22.63
N ILE A 407 16.80 -31.77 -21.45
CA ILE A 407 17.42 -31.26 -20.22
C ILE A 407 18.35 -32.30 -19.57
N PRO A 408 19.53 -31.90 -19.08
CA PRO A 408 20.42 -32.80 -18.36
C PRO A 408 19.82 -33.22 -17.01
N ILE A 409 20.02 -34.48 -16.62
CA ILE A 409 19.53 -35.08 -15.38
C ILE A 409 20.73 -35.64 -14.60
N GLY A 410 20.74 -35.43 -13.28
CA GLY A 410 21.78 -35.94 -12.39
C GLY A 410 21.97 -35.06 -11.14
N GLU A 411 22.44 -35.66 -10.05
CA GLU A 411 22.59 -34.99 -8.76
C GLU A 411 23.64 -33.85 -8.76
N ASP A 412 24.52 -33.81 -9.75
CA ASP A 412 25.52 -32.73 -9.93
C ASP A 412 25.08 -31.66 -10.95
N VAL A 413 23.88 -31.78 -11.51
CA VAL A 413 23.37 -30.88 -12.55
C VAL A 413 22.86 -29.58 -11.93
N VAL A 414 23.32 -28.45 -12.45
CA VAL A 414 22.86 -27.11 -12.05
C VAL A 414 22.07 -26.46 -13.20
N ILE A 415 20.86 -26.00 -12.90
CA ILE A 415 19.95 -25.37 -13.87
C ILE A 415 19.64 -23.93 -13.46
N ALA A 416 19.69 -23.01 -14.42
CA ALA A 416 19.08 -21.68 -14.29
C ALA A 416 17.70 -21.68 -14.97
N ASP A 417 16.63 -21.41 -14.23
CA ASP A 417 15.26 -21.29 -14.73
C ASP A 417 14.88 -19.80 -14.77
N VAL A 418 14.92 -19.20 -15.95
CA VAL A 418 14.68 -17.77 -16.16
C VAL A 418 13.23 -17.56 -16.61
N GLY A 419 12.45 -16.89 -15.76
CA GLY A 419 10.98 -16.86 -15.88
C GLY A 419 10.37 -18.10 -15.23
N ALA A 420 10.64 -18.27 -13.93
CA ALA A 420 10.23 -19.45 -13.17
C ALA A 420 8.71 -19.49 -12.86
N PHE A 421 8.01 -18.37 -13.03
CA PHE A 421 6.58 -18.23 -12.80
C PHE A 421 6.19 -18.76 -11.41
N ILE A 422 5.17 -19.62 -11.29
CA ILE A 422 4.77 -20.24 -10.03
C ILE A 422 5.54 -21.53 -9.70
N GLY A 423 6.66 -21.79 -10.38
CA GLY A 423 7.50 -22.97 -10.18
C GLY A 423 7.10 -24.20 -10.96
N THR A 424 6.31 -24.02 -12.03
CA THR A 424 5.85 -25.13 -12.88
C THR A 424 7.04 -26.00 -13.31
N PHE A 425 8.09 -25.41 -13.90
CA PHE A 425 9.27 -26.13 -14.33
C PHE A 425 10.16 -26.56 -13.15
N ALA A 426 10.48 -25.62 -12.25
CA ALA A 426 11.42 -25.81 -11.16
C ALA A 426 11.03 -26.99 -10.22
N VAL A 427 9.74 -27.15 -9.89
CA VAL A 427 9.25 -28.26 -9.04
C VAL A 427 9.45 -29.62 -9.72
N TRP A 428 9.33 -29.70 -11.04
CA TRP A 428 9.57 -30.95 -11.75
C TRP A 428 11.05 -31.25 -11.93
N ALA A 429 11.83 -30.22 -12.20
CA ALA A 429 13.27 -30.33 -12.38
C ALA A 429 13.98 -30.65 -11.06
N SER A 430 13.46 -30.17 -9.92
CA SER A 430 14.05 -30.39 -8.59
C SER A 430 14.24 -31.87 -8.27
N ARG A 431 13.32 -32.72 -8.73
CA ARG A 431 13.38 -34.19 -8.54
C ARG A 431 14.44 -34.90 -9.40
N ARG A 432 15.13 -34.18 -10.30
CA ARG A 432 16.00 -34.75 -11.34
C ARG A 432 17.38 -34.10 -11.43
N CYS A 433 17.62 -33.01 -10.70
CA CYS A 433 18.89 -32.29 -10.74
C CYS A 433 19.40 -31.94 -9.34
N GLY A 434 20.65 -31.47 -9.28
CA GLY A 434 21.34 -31.13 -8.03
C GLY A 434 20.94 -29.78 -7.46
N LYS A 435 20.79 -28.76 -8.32
CA LYS A 435 20.49 -27.38 -7.91
C LYS A 435 19.75 -26.62 -9.00
N ILE A 436 18.78 -25.81 -8.61
CA ILE A 436 18.07 -24.89 -9.51
C ILE A 436 18.14 -23.47 -8.97
N LEU A 437 18.49 -22.52 -9.83
CA LEU A 437 18.38 -21.09 -9.59
C LEU A 437 17.16 -20.57 -10.36
N ALA A 438 16.06 -20.29 -9.68
CA ALA A 438 14.77 -19.97 -10.27
C ALA A 438 14.49 -18.46 -10.19
N PHE A 439 14.60 -17.76 -11.32
CA PHE A 439 14.44 -16.31 -11.43
C PHE A 439 12.99 -15.95 -11.78
N GLU A 440 12.31 -15.26 -10.87
CA GLU A 440 10.94 -14.77 -11.08
C GLU A 440 10.80 -13.36 -10.51
N PRO A 441 10.70 -12.31 -11.35
CA PRO A 441 10.61 -10.93 -10.89
C PRO A 441 9.25 -10.54 -10.33
N HIS A 442 8.16 -11.19 -10.75
CA HIS A 442 6.81 -10.78 -10.38
C HIS A 442 6.54 -11.14 -8.91
N PRO A 443 6.27 -10.17 -8.02
CA PRO A 443 6.17 -10.44 -6.59
C PRO A 443 5.12 -11.52 -6.24
N GLN A 444 3.95 -11.51 -6.88
CA GLN A 444 2.91 -12.49 -6.63
C GLN A 444 3.30 -13.91 -7.08
N HIS A 445 3.88 -14.05 -8.28
CA HIS A 445 4.33 -15.35 -8.78
C HIS A 445 5.50 -15.87 -7.96
N HIS A 446 6.41 -14.99 -7.54
CA HIS A 446 7.52 -15.34 -6.67
C HIS A 446 7.06 -15.91 -5.32
N VAL A 447 5.99 -15.37 -4.72
CA VAL A 447 5.42 -15.95 -3.50
C VAL A 447 4.79 -17.33 -3.78
N LEU A 448 4.06 -17.48 -4.88
CA LEU A 448 3.49 -18.78 -5.27
C LEU A 448 4.58 -19.82 -5.57
N LEU A 449 5.65 -19.44 -6.26
CA LEU A 449 6.85 -20.24 -6.49
C LEU A 449 7.38 -20.78 -5.16
N LYS A 450 7.67 -19.91 -4.18
CA LYS A 450 8.18 -20.34 -2.88
C LYS A 450 7.27 -21.38 -2.20
N ARG A 451 5.97 -21.14 -2.21
CA ARG A 451 5.01 -22.07 -1.59
C ARG A 451 4.91 -23.39 -2.31
N ASN A 452 4.92 -23.39 -3.64
CA ASN A 452 4.90 -24.61 -4.42
C ASN A 452 6.20 -25.40 -4.24
N LEU A 453 7.34 -24.74 -4.07
CA LEU A 453 8.60 -25.41 -3.71
C LEU A 453 8.52 -26.06 -2.32
N ASP A 454 8.06 -25.32 -1.30
CA ASP A 454 7.91 -25.82 0.07
C ASP A 454 6.93 -27.01 0.12
N LEU A 455 5.79 -26.89 -0.57
CA LEU A 455 4.75 -27.90 -0.62
C LEU A 455 5.20 -29.21 -1.29
N ASN A 456 6.16 -29.13 -2.21
CA ASN A 456 6.73 -30.29 -2.89
C ASN A 456 8.10 -30.72 -2.32
N GLY A 457 8.56 -30.13 -1.22
CA GLY A 457 9.84 -30.47 -0.57
C GLY A 457 11.06 -30.22 -1.45
N CYS A 458 11.05 -29.13 -2.23
CA CYS A 458 12.10 -28.81 -3.20
C CYS A 458 13.28 -28.06 -2.56
N ASP A 459 14.04 -28.73 -1.70
CA ASP A 459 15.15 -28.11 -0.93
C ASP A 459 16.35 -27.66 -1.79
N ASN A 460 16.44 -28.16 -3.02
CA ASN A 460 17.52 -27.87 -3.96
C ASN A 460 17.20 -26.72 -4.94
N VAL A 461 16.11 -25.98 -4.73
CA VAL A 461 15.72 -24.84 -5.56
C VAL A 461 15.88 -23.53 -4.79
N VAL A 462 16.61 -22.59 -5.38
CA VAL A 462 16.81 -21.24 -4.85
C VAL A 462 15.95 -20.26 -5.66
N PRO A 463 14.84 -19.74 -5.10
CA PRO A 463 14.02 -18.74 -5.77
C PRO A 463 14.66 -17.35 -5.64
N ILE A 464 14.76 -16.62 -6.76
CA ILE A 464 15.45 -15.32 -6.86
C ILE A 464 14.47 -14.27 -7.45
N PRO A 465 14.11 -13.20 -6.70
CA PRO A 465 13.14 -12.21 -7.13
C PRO A 465 13.78 -11.13 -8.03
N THR A 466 14.24 -11.52 -9.22
CA THR A 466 15.03 -10.65 -10.09
C THR A 466 14.69 -10.90 -11.56
N ALA A 467 14.49 -9.83 -12.31
CA ALA A 467 14.36 -9.90 -13.76
C ALA A 467 15.74 -10.10 -14.37
N VAL A 468 15.80 -10.87 -15.46
CA VAL A 468 17.04 -11.14 -16.16
C VAL A 468 17.00 -10.42 -17.50
N GLY A 469 18.05 -9.68 -17.81
CA GLY A 469 18.18 -8.92 -19.06
C GLY A 469 19.62 -8.66 -19.45
N ASP A 470 19.83 -7.63 -20.26
CA ASP A 470 21.12 -7.24 -20.85
C ASP A 470 21.91 -6.23 -20.00
N VAL A 471 21.27 -5.61 -19.00
CA VAL A 471 21.89 -4.63 -18.10
C VAL A 471 21.31 -4.69 -16.68
N ALA A 472 22.13 -4.40 -15.68
CA ALA A 472 21.68 -4.17 -14.31
C ALA A 472 20.98 -2.81 -14.19
N ALA A 473 19.69 -2.81 -13.87
CA ALA A 473 18.87 -1.60 -13.78
C ALA A 473 17.61 -1.81 -12.93
N ASN A 474 17.09 -0.72 -12.35
CA ASN A 474 15.71 -0.70 -11.87
C ASN A 474 14.80 -0.51 -13.09
N VAL A 475 13.92 -1.47 -13.36
CA VAL A 475 13.00 -1.44 -14.51
C VAL A 475 11.56 -1.50 -14.01
N SER A 476 10.65 -0.84 -14.73
CA SER A 476 9.22 -0.89 -14.40
C SER A 476 8.57 -2.08 -15.10
N MET A 477 7.80 -2.87 -14.36
CA MET A 477 6.92 -3.86 -14.99
C MET A 477 5.90 -3.17 -15.90
N GLY A 478 5.67 -3.73 -17.09
CA GLY A 478 4.76 -3.16 -18.10
C GLY A 478 5.37 -2.02 -18.95
N ALA A 479 6.64 -1.67 -18.76
CA ALA A 479 7.35 -0.82 -19.71
C ALA A 479 7.46 -1.53 -21.08
N PRO A 480 7.49 -0.80 -22.22
CA PRO A 480 7.74 -1.40 -23.54
C PRO A 480 9.00 -2.28 -23.56
N ASP A 481 9.95 -1.94 -22.68
CA ASP A 481 11.24 -2.60 -22.53
C ASP A 481 11.23 -3.77 -21.54
N LEU A 482 10.14 -4.10 -20.86
CA LEU A 482 10.02 -5.29 -20.02
C LEU A 482 8.60 -5.87 -20.16
N ALA A 483 8.44 -6.72 -21.17
CA ALA A 483 7.18 -7.39 -21.48
C ALA A 483 6.92 -8.53 -20.48
N ALA A 484 6.47 -8.21 -19.26
CA ALA A 484 5.83 -9.19 -18.39
C ALA A 484 4.35 -9.29 -18.79
N HIS A 485 4.05 -10.01 -19.87
CA HIS A 485 2.67 -10.32 -20.26
C HIS A 485 2.29 -11.69 -19.69
N VAL A 486 1.32 -11.74 -18.78
CA VAL A 486 0.62 -13.01 -18.50
C VAL A 486 -0.58 -13.09 -19.43
N LEU A 487 -0.57 -14.07 -20.33
CA LEU A 487 -1.73 -14.39 -21.17
C LEU A 487 -2.68 -15.34 -20.42
N ALA A 488 -3.70 -14.77 -19.78
CA ALA A 488 -4.86 -15.54 -19.35
C ALA A 488 -5.64 -16.00 -20.60
N LYS A 489 -5.59 -17.30 -20.90
CA LYS A 489 -6.30 -17.89 -22.05
C LYS A 489 -7.79 -17.98 -21.76
N TYR A 490 -8.52 -16.88 -21.97
CA TYR A 490 -9.98 -16.91 -22.02
C TYR A 490 -10.42 -17.75 -23.21
N GLY A 491 -11.21 -18.79 -22.95
CA GLY A 491 -11.90 -19.59 -23.95
C GLY A 491 -12.99 -18.81 -24.67
N SER A 492 -12.65 -17.75 -25.40
CA SER A 492 -13.46 -17.11 -26.45
C SER A 492 -12.69 -15.91 -27.04
N GLY A 493 -11.66 -16.14 -27.85
CA GLY A 493 -11.22 -15.23 -28.94
C GLY A 493 -10.95 -13.74 -28.66
N GLN A 494 -10.88 -13.27 -27.41
CA GLN A 494 -10.52 -11.91 -27.05
C GLN A 494 -9.30 -11.94 -26.11
N MET A 495 -8.21 -11.35 -26.60
CA MET A 495 -6.98 -11.17 -25.83
C MET A 495 -7.19 -10.02 -24.85
N ALA A 496 -7.33 -10.33 -23.56
CA ALA A 496 -7.25 -9.32 -22.51
C ALA A 496 -5.77 -9.13 -22.16
N GLN A 497 -5.22 -7.95 -22.46
CA GLN A 497 -3.93 -7.54 -21.89
C GLN A 497 -4.16 -7.29 -20.39
N VAL A 498 -3.67 -8.20 -19.55
CA VAL A 498 -3.56 -7.95 -18.11
C VAL A 498 -2.31 -7.07 -17.92
N ILE A 499 -2.52 -5.76 -17.88
CA ILE A 499 -1.48 -4.80 -17.52
C ILE A 499 -1.46 -4.76 -15.99
N TYR A 500 -0.43 -5.37 -15.39
CA TYR A 500 -0.18 -5.28 -13.95
C TYR A 500 0.21 -3.84 -13.57
N GLU A 501 -0.03 -3.46 -12.30
CA GLU A 501 0.35 -2.14 -11.79
C GLU A 501 1.86 -1.87 -11.98
N PRO A 502 2.29 -0.62 -12.30
CA PRO A 502 3.70 -0.29 -12.44
C PRO A 502 4.43 -0.47 -11.10
N GLY A 503 5.24 -1.51 -10.98
CA GLY A 503 6.18 -1.72 -9.88
C GLY A 503 7.63 -1.64 -10.37
N GLU A 504 8.50 -0.96 -9.61
CA GLU A 504 9.94 -1.05 -9.83
C GLU A 504 10.43 -2.44 -9.42
N ILE A 505 11.02 -3.17 -10.36
CA ILE A 505 11.68 -4.45 -10.12
C ILE A 505 13.17 -4.33 -10.41
N GLN A 506 13.96 -5.16 -9.74
CA GLN A 506 15.39 -5.27 -9.99
C GLN A 506 15.61 -6.12 -11.24
N GLN A 507 16.35 -5.58 -12.22
CA GLN A 507 16.90 -6.34 -13.34
C GLN A 507 18.41 -6.51 -13.16
N SER A 508 18.93 -7.68 -13.49
CA SER A 508 20.37 -7.98 -13.54
C SER A 508 20.68 -8.87 -14.75
N THR A 509 21.97 -9.10 -15.01
CA THR A 509 22.44 -9.95 -16.11
C THR A 509 22.72 -11.36 -15.60
N LEU A 510 22.63 -12.40 -16.44
CA LEU A 510 23.05 -13.74 -16.03
C LEU A 510 24.55 -13.79 -15.74
N ASP A 511 25.34 -12.99 -16.44
CA ASP A 511 26.78 -12.88 -16.21
C ASP A 511 27.10 -12.43 -14.78
N ASP A 512 26.34 -11.47 -14.24
CA ASP A 512 26.49 -11.03 -12.84
C ASP A 512 25.89 -12.07 -11.86
N LEU A 513 24.68 -12.55 -12.14
CA LEU A 513 23.94 -13.43 -11.23
C LEU A 513 24.58 -14.81 -11.07
N LEU A 514 25.29 -15.29 -12.10
CA LEU A 514 25.90 -16.63 -12.14
C LEU A 514 27.43 -16.58 -12.02
N GLU A 515 28.01 -15.41 -11.74
CA GLU A 515 29.47 -15.22 -11.68
C GLU A 515 30.15 -16.23 -10.74
N GLN A 516 29.55 -16.40 -9.55
CA GLN A 516 30.04 -17.22 -8.44
C GLN A 516 29.72 -18.72 -8.59
N GLU A 517 28.94 -19.10 -9.61
CA GLU A 517 28.63 -20.51 -9.85
C GLU A 517 29.80 -21.17 -10.59
N ASP A 518 30.25 -22.32 -10.08
CA ASP A 518 31.32 -23.10 -10.71
C ASP A 518 30.83 -23.83 -11.96
N ARG A 519 29.51 -24.07 -12.04
CA ARG A 519 28.89 -24.88 -13.08
C ARG A 519 27.44 -24.47 -13.33
N ILE A 520 27.08 -24.36 -14.61
CA ILE A 520 25.70 -24.29 -15.10
C ILE A 520 25.60 -25.26 -16.27
N ASP A 521 24.72 -26.25 -16.18
CA ASP A 521 24.55 -27.29 -17.20
C ASP A 521 23.39 -26.99 -18.15
N CYS A 522 22.38 -26.23 -17.68
CA CYS A 522 21.24 -25.83 -18.48
C CYS A 522 20.72 -24.45 -18.10
N ILE A 523 20.24 -23.69 -19.09
CA ILE A 523 19.48 -22.46 -18.88
C ILE A 523 18.14 -22.61 -19.63
N LYS A 524 17.04 -22.57 -18.89
CA LYS A 524 15.69 -22.38 -19.44
C LYS A 524 15.40 -20.88 -19.50
N ILE A 525 14.85 -20.41 -20.62
CA ILE A 525 14.41 -19.03 -20.81
C ILE A 525 12.97 -19.05 -21.29
N ASP A 526 12.06 -18.50 -20.49
CA ASP A 526 10.65 -18.28 -20.82
C ASP A 526 10.22 -16.93 -20.23
N VAL A 527 10.43 -15.84 -20.98
CA VAL A 527 10.31 -14.46 -20.49
C VAL A 527 9.46 -13.57 -21.40
N GLU A 528 8.54 -14.17 -22.15
CA GLU A 528 7.44 -13.50 -22.88
C GLU A 528 7.88 -12.27 -23.71
N GLY A 529 8.98 -12.39 -24.46
CA GLY A 529 9.45 -11.40 -25.44
C GLY A 529 10.80 -10.73 -25.14
N ALA A 530 11.48 -11.10 -24.05
CA ALA A 530 12.79 -10.56 -23.68
C ALA A 530 13.97 -11.53 -23.89
N GLU A 531 13.78 -12.63 -24.62
CA GLU A 531 14.73 -13.75 -24.72
C GLU A 531 16.09 -13.31 -25.26
N VAL A 532 16.09 -12.46 -26.30
CA VAL A 532 17.30 -11.92 -26.93
C VAL A 532 18.14 -11.10 -25.95
N ARG A 533 17.49 -10.30 -25.08
CA ARG A 533 18.19 -9.50 -24.06
C ARG A 533 18.75 -10.35 -22.93
N VAL A 534 18.03 -11.38 -22.50
CA VAL A 534 18.56 -12.39 -21.56
C VAL A 534 19.85 -13.00 -22.12
N LEU A 535 19.86 -13.39 -23.40
CA LEU A 535 21.06 -13.95 -24.04
C LEU A 535 22.20 -12.94 -24.15
N GLN A 536 21.91 -11.67 -24.43
CA GLN A 536 22.91 -10.60 -24.46
C GLN A 536 23.58 -10.40 -23.09
N GLY A 537 22.82 -10.50 -22.01
CA GLY A 537 23.35 -10.47 -20.63
C GLY A 537 23.92 -11.79 -20.13
N ALA A 538 24.06 -12.81 -20.98
CA ALA A 538 24.56 -14.13 -20.61
C ALA A 538 25.84 -14.53 -21.36
N LEU A 539 26.42 -13.65 -22.16
CA LEU A 539 27.49 -14.03 -23.09
C LEU A 539 28.75 -14.55 -22.40
N ALA A 540 29.11 -14.05 -21.21
CA ALA A 540 30.24 -14.59 -20.44
C ALA A 540 29.91 -15.97 -19.87
N THR A 541 28.71 -16.13 -19.32
CA THR A 541 28.16 -17.38 -18.79
C THR A 541 28.13 -18.47 -19.87
N LEU A 542 27.62 -18.15 -21.06
CA LEU A 542 27.53 -19.06 -22.19
C LEU A 542 28.90 -19.53 -22.68
N ARG A 543 29.92 -18.65 -22.65
CA ARG A 543 31.31 -19.01 -22.99
C ARG A 543 31.97 -19.86 -21.92
N LYS A 544 31.77 -19.51 -20.63
CA LYS A 544 32.37 -20.17 -19.47
C LYS A 544 31.82 -21.58 -19.28
N HIS A 545 30.50 -21.72 -19.18
CA HIS A 545 29.85 -22.97 -18.77
C HIS A 545 29.38 -23.83 -19.94
N ARG A 546 29.12 -23.21 -21.10
CA ARG A 546 28.53 -23.86 -22.28
C ARG A 546 27.28 -24.70 -21.96
N PRO A 547 26.28 -24.14 -21.24
CA PRO A 547 25.09 -24.87 -20.84
C PRO A 547 24.21 -25.25 -22.04
N ARG A 548 23.38 -26.28 -21.91
CA ARG A 548 22.27 -26.48 -22.85
C ARG A 548 21.24 -25.36 -22.68
N LEU A 549 20.70 -24.86 -23.79
CA LEU A 549 19.68 -23.81 -23.75
C LEU A 549 18.34 -24.38 -24.18
N LEU A 550 17.30 -24.03 -23.43
CA LEU A 550 15.92 -24.28 -23.77
C LEU A 550 15.19 -22.92 -23.75
N ILE A 551 14.83 -22.42 -24.91
CA ILE A 551 14.26 -21.08 -25.07
C ILE A 551 12.86 -21.20 -25.66
N GLU A 552 11.86 -20.72 -24.94
CA GLU A 552 10.51 -20.57 -25.44
C GLU A 552 10.38 -19.25 -26.19
N VAL A 553 10.00 -19.31 -27.47
CA VAL A 553 9.79 -18.14 -28.32
C VAL A 553 8.31 -18.06 -28.69
N HIS A 554 7.66 -17.01 -28.20
CA HIS A 554 6.22 -16.82 -28.36
C HIS A 554 5.87 -16.35 -29.78
N SER A 555 5.32 -17.25 -30.61
CA SER A 555 5.08 -17.02 -32.04
C SER A 555 3.97 -16.01 -32.39
N HIS A 556 3.24 -15.49 -31.40
CA HIS A 556 2.09 -14.58 -31.58
C HIS A 556 2.46 -13.09 -31.56
N TYR A 557 3.70 -12.73 -31.21
CA TYR A 557 4.18 -11.35 -31.34
C TYR A 557 4.51 -11.03 -32.80
N PRO A 558 4.18 -9.83 -33.32
CA PRO A 558 4.64 -9.43 -34.64
C PRO A 558 6.19 -9.51 -34.67
N ASN A 559 6.74 -10.25 -35.64
CA ASN A 559 8.16 -10.55 -35.83
C ASN A 559 8.75 -11.79 -35.11
N CYS A 560 7.95 -12.82 -34.79
CA CYS A 560 8.46 -14.09 -34.22
C CYS A 560 9.63 -14.76 -35.00
N GLU A 561 9.60 -14.73 -36.34
CA GLU A 561 10.74 -15.18 -37.17
C GLU A 561 12.00 -14.32 -36.97
N HIS A 562 11.85 -13.05 -36.62
CA HIS A 562 12.96 -12.14 -36.34
C HIS A 562 13.68 -12.51 -35.04
N ASN A 563 12.94 -12.87 -33.98
CA ASN A 563 13.53 -13.27 -32.69
C ASN A 563 14.30 -14.59 -32.81
N GLY A 564 13.75 -15.59 -33.50
CA GLY A 564 14.47 -16.85 -33.76
C GLY A 564 15.79 -16.65 -34.52
N ASN A 565 15.78 -15.80 -35.56
CA ASN A 565 16.99 -15.46 -36.32
C ASN A 565 18.01 -14.68 -35.47
N GLN A 566 17.56 -13.76 -34.60
CA GLN A 566 18.44 -13.03 -33.69
C GLN A 566 19.09 -13.95 -32.64
N ILE A 567 18.32 -14.90 -32.10
CA ILE A 567 18.84 -15.92 -31.18
C ILE A 567 19.93 -16.74 -31.87
N ALA A 568 19.67 -17.27 -33.06
CA ALA A 568 20.67 -18.02 -33.84
C ALA A 568 21.93 -17.18 -34.12
N ALA A 569 21.77 -15.93 -34.57
CA ALA A 569 22.89 -15.04 -34.84
C ALA A 569 23.77 -14.72 -33.61
N LEU A 570 23.18 -14.70 -32.40
CA LEU A 570 23.92 -14.45 -31.15
C LEU A 570 24.76 -15.65 -30.69
N ILE A 571 24.27 -16.86 -30.90
CA ILE A 571 24.84 -18.07 -30.29
C ILE A 571 25.67 -18.94 -31.26
N GLU A 572 25.41 -18.88 -32.57
CA GLU A 572 26.19 -19.63 -33.57
C GLU A 572 27.69 -19.27 -33.48
N PRO A 573 28.09 -17.99 -33.31
CA PRO A 573 29.49 -17.62 -33.09
C PRO A 573 30.08 -18.18 -31.79
N LEU A 574 29.24 -18.61 -30.83
CA LEU A 574 29.65 -19.24 -29.58
C LEU A 574 29.78 -20.77 -29.71
N GLY A 575 29.53 -21.34 -30.90
CA GLY A 575 29.64 -22.78 -31.18
C GLY A 575 28.42 -23.59 -30.74
N TYR A 576 27.24 -22.97 -30.78
CA TYR A 576 25.95 -23.65 -30.53
C TYR A 576 25.27 -24.01 -31.85
N SER A 577 24.74 -25.22 -31.92
CA SER A 577 23.77 -25.63 -32.93
C SER A 577 22.36 -25.47 -32.38
N SER A 578 21.44 -24.91 -33.18
CA SER A 578 20.03 -24.75 -32.82
C SER A 578 19.13 -25.81 -33.47
N GLN A 579 18.21 -26.39 -32.70
CA GLN A 579 17.10 -27.19 -33.21
C GLN A 579 15.79 -26.49 -32.83
N ARG A 580 14.97 -26.17 -33.84
CA ARG A 580 13.61 -25.66 -33.62
C ARG A 580 12.65 -26.82 -33.45
N ILE A 581 11.86 -26.80 -32.38
CA ILE A 581 10.80 -27.76 -32.09
C ILE A 581 9.49 -26.97 -32.04
N CYS A 582 8.57 -27.27 -32.95
CA CYS A 582 7.26 -26.62 -33.02
C CYS A 582 6.24 -27.52 -32.29
N GLU A 583 5.71 -27.04 -31.17
CA GLU A 583 4.69 -27.73 -30.37
C GLU A 583 3.50 -26.76 -30.18
N ASN A 584 2.35 -27.12 -30.72
CA ASN A 584 1.14 -26.26 -30.76
C ASN A 584 1.40 -24.88 -31.42
N THR A 585 1.15 -23.79 -30.68
CA THR A 585 1.35 -22.40 -31.12
C THR A 585 2.57 -21.75 -30.45
N ARG A 586 3.58 -22.56 -30.09
CA ARG A 586 4.81 -22.12 -29.43
C ARG A 586 6.00 -22.71 -30.18
N ASP A 587 7.04 -21.89 -30.40
CA ASP A 587 8.30 -22.33 -30.98
C ASP A 587 9.33 -22.47 -29.87
N TYR A 588 9.84 -23.67 -29.67
CA TYR A 588 10.95 -23.90 -28.75
C TYR A 588 12.26 -24.01 -29.54
N TYR A 589 13.28 -23.32 -29.06
CA TYR A 589 14.64 -23.45 -29.55
C TYR A 589 15.46 -24.21 -28.52
N TYR A 590 15.87 -25.42 -28.89
CA TYR A 590 16.81 -26.20 -28.11
C TYR A 590 18.20 -26.05 -28.71
N LEU A 591 19.16 -25.60 -27.90
CA LEU A 591 20.47 -25.20 -28.40
C LEU A 591 21.55 -25.91 -27.58
N ARG A 592 22.45 -26.59 -28.29
CA ARG A 592 23.52 -27.39 -27.70
C ARG A 592 24.86 -26.95 -28.25
N SER A 593 25.85 -26.82 -27.37
CA SER A 593 27.22 -26.57 -27.78
C SER A 593 27.80 -27.82 -28.46
N GLU A 594 28.43 -27.66 -29.61
CA GLU A 594 29.04 -28.77 -30.36
C GLU A 594 30.21 -29.43 -29.62
N CYS A 595 30.72 -28.79 -28.57
CA CYS A 595 31.86 -29.22 -27.78
C CYS A 595 31.51 -29.95 -26.46
N ARG A 596 30.22 -30.13 -26.12
CA ARG A 596 29.78 -30.71 -24.82
C ARG A 596 28.51 -31.58 -24.88
#